data_AF-A0A9P7SUP7-F1
#
_entry.id   AF-A0A9P7SUP7-F1
#
_cell.length_a   1.000
_cell.length_b   1.000
_cell.length_c   1.000
_cell.angle_alpha   90.00
_cell.angle_beta   90.00
_cell.angle_gamma   90.00
#
_symmetry.space_group_name_H-M   'P 1'
#
loop_
_entity.id
_entity.type
_entity.pdbx_description
1 polymer ?
#
loop_
_entity_poly.entity_id
_entity_poly.type
_entity_poly.pdbx_seq_one_letter_code
_entity_poly.pdbx_strand_id
1 'polypeptide(L)'
;MSTIPPPALQSAQPPTIPLDFNSKQPPKVTLYPLSNYTFGVKETQPEEDPSVIARLKRLEEHYADHGMRRTCEGILVCHEHNHPHILMLQIANAFFKLPGDYLRPEDSEEDGFKLRLDERLAPVGRLGEGEEAGDWEIGECLAQWWRPNFETFMYPFIPAHVTRPKECKKLYFIHLPKT
;
A
#
# COMPACT_ATOMS: atom_id res chain seq x y z
N MET A 1 -9.51 -2.94 -33.31
CA MET A 1 -8.52 -2.23 -34.13
C MET A 1 -8.12 -3.13 -35.29
N SER A 2 -8.19 -2.65 -36.53
CA SER A 2 -7.68 -3.41 -37.68
C SER A 2 -6.14 -3.45 -37.59
N THR A 3 -5.56 -4.64 -37.77
CA THR A 3 -4.10 -4.84 -37.81
C THR A 3 -3.50 -4.52 -39.17
N ILE A 4 -4.32 -4.05 -40.13
CA ILE A 4 -3.88 -3.71 -41.48
C ILE A 4 -3.27 -2.30 -41.45
N PRO A 5 -1.99 -2.13 -41.84
CA PRO A 5 -1.34 -0.83 -41.85
C PRO A 5 -2.02 0.12 -42.86
N PRO A 6 -2.03 1.44 -42.62
CA PRO A 6 -2.70 2.44 -43.47
C PRO A 6 -2.47 2.32 -44.99
N PRO A 7 -1.25 2.04 -45.49
CA PRO A 7 -1.01 1.89 -46.94
C PRO A 7 -1.58 0.60 -47.56
N ALA A 8 -1.99 -0.38 -46.75
CA ALA A 8 -2.57 -1.64 -47.21
C ALA A 8 -4.11 -1.68 -47.13
N LEU A 9 -4.75 -0.60 -46.71
CA LEU A 9 -6.21 -0.47 -46.66
C LEU A 9 -6.78 -0.29 -48.07
N GLN A 10 -7.51 -1.29 -48.56
CA GLN A 10 -8.19 -1.27 -49.87
C GLN A 10 -9.63 -0.75 -49.80
N SER A 11 -10.14 -0.41 -48.61
CA SER A 11 -11.52 0.07 -48.44
C SER A 11 -11.68 1.49 -48.98
N ALA A 12 -12.68 1.71 -49.84
CA ALA A 12 -13.07 3.03 -50.32
C ALA A 12 -13.74 3.89 -49.24
N GLN A 13 -14.14 3.29 -48.11
CA GLN A 13 -14.66 3.98 -46.93
C GLN A 13 -13.71 3.71 -45.75
N PRO A 14 -12.82 4.66 -45.40
CA PRO A 14 -12.00 4.52 -44.21
C PRO A 14 -12.87 4.56 -42.95
N PRO A 15 -12.49 3.83 -41.89
CA PRO A 15 -13.21 3.90 -40.62
C PRO A 15 -13.10 5.32 -40.04
N THR A 16 -14.19 5.84 -39.48
CA THR A 16 -14.17 7.09 -38.72
C THR A 16 -13.26 6.90 -37.49
N ILE A 17 -12.17 7.67 -37.41
CA ILE A 17 -11.29 7.66 -36.25
C ILE A 17 -11.90 8.58 -35.19
N PRO A 18 -12.33 8.07 -34.03
CA PRO A 18 -12.85 8.91 -32.97
C PRO A 18 -11.74 9.81 -32.40
N LEU A 19 -12.14 10.89 -31.73
CA LEU A 19 -11.20 11.71 -30.95
C LEU A 19 -10.51 10.87 -29.87
N ASP A 20 -9.33 11.31 -29.45
CA ASP A 20 -8.61 10.67 -28.37
C ASP A 20 -9.47 10.60 -27.10
N PHE A 21 -9.53 9.40 -26.49
CA PHE A 21 -10.32 9.12 -25.30
C PHE A 21 -9.42 8.76 -24.11
N ASN A 22 -8.20 9.34 -24.07
CA ASN A 22 -7.19 9.01 -23.08
C ASN A 22 -6.81 10.16 -22.14
N SER A 23 -7.57 11.26 -22.15
CA SER A 23 -7.24 12.50 -21.42
C SER A 23 -7.10 12.35 -19.90
N LYS A 24 -7.65 11.31 -19.29
CA LYS A 24 -7.56 11.00 -17.85
C LYS A 24 -7.32 9.52 -17.58
N GLN A 25 -6.59 8.84 -18.47
CA GLN A 25 -6.19 7.47 -18.17
C GLN A 25 -5.30 7.47 -16.92
N PRO A 26 -5.48 6.49 -16.02
CA PRO A 26 -4.57 6.33 -14.91
C PRO A 26 -3.14 6.12 -15.45
N PRO A 27 -2.12 6.63 -14.73
CA PRO A 27 -0.74 6.42 -15.12
C PRO A 27 -0.44 4.92 -15.25
N LYS A 28 0.41 4.58 -16.20
CA LYS A 28 0.85 3.19 -16.38
C LYS A 28 1.74 2.79 -15.21
N VAL A 29 1.37 1.73 -14.51
CA VAL A 29 2.22 1.08 -13.51
C VAL A 29 3.07 -0.02 -14.17
N THR A 30 4.37 -0.02 -13.90
CA THR A 30 5.29 -1.06 -14.36
C THR A 30 5.56 -2.02 -13.22
N LEU A 31 5.35 -3.31 -13.47
CA LEU A 31 5.67 -4.38 -12.53
C LEU A 31 6.94 -5.08 -13.00
N TYR A 32 7.74 -5.57 -12.05
CA TYR A 32 8.96 -6.34 -12.35
C TYR A 32 8.83 -7.79 -11.86
N PRO A 33 9.62 -8.73 -12.45
CA PRO A 33 9.59 -10.12 -12.06
C PRO A 33 9.88 -10.33 -10.57
N LEU A 34 9.22 -11.29 -9.93
CA LEU A 34 9.48 -11.67 -8.53
C LEU A 34 10.97 -12.01 -8.30
N SER A 35 11.62 -12.62 -9.31
CA SER A 35 13.04 -12.96 -9.29
C SER A 35 14.00 -11.76 -9.16
N ASN A 36 13.52 -10.53 -9.33
CA ASN A 36 14.33 -9.32 -9.16
C ASN A 36 14.54 -8.96 -7.69
N TYR A 37 13.71 -9.50 -6.79
CA TYR A 37 13.73 -9.17 -5.38
C TYR A 37 14.30 -10.33 -4.56
N THR A 38 15.08 -10.00 -3.54
CA THR A 38 15.63 -10.98 -2.59
C THR A 38 14.98 -10.81 -1.23
N PHE A 39 14.69 -11.93 -0.57
CA PHE A 39 14.02 -11.95 0.72
C PHE A 39 15.01 -12.42 1.79
N GLY A 40 15.45 -11.48 2.61
CA GLY A 40 16.27 -11.78 3.79
C GLY A 40 15.43 -12.26 4.96
N VAL A 41 16.07 -12.91 5.93
CA VAL A 41 15.46 -13.27 7.21
C VAL A 41 15.92 -12.28 8.28
N LYS A 42 14.97 -11.71 9.00
CA LYS A 42 15.19 -10.87 10.20
C LYS A 42 14.93 -11.66 11.47
N GLU A 43 15.29 -11.07 12.60
CA GLU A 43 14.79 -11.52 13.90
C GLU A 43 13.26 -11.52 13.94
N THR A 44 12.69 -12.47 14.68
CA THR A 44 11.24 -12.60 14.84
C THR A 44 10.66 -11.34 15.46
N GLN A 45 9.74 -10.68 14.75
CA GLN A 45 8.99 -9.56 15.30
C GLN A 45 7.81 -10.10 16.12
N PRO A 46 7.77 -9.88 17.44
CA PRO A 46 6.63 -10.31 18.25
C PRO A 46 5.38 -9.51 17.85
N GLU A 47 4.21 -10.15 17.95
CA GLU A 47 2.95 -9.41 17.84
C GLU A 47 2.87 -8.41 18.99
N GLU A 48 2.50 -7.17 18.65
CA GLU A 48 2.54 -6.04 19.57
C GLU A 48 1.49 -6.17 20.68
N ASP A 49 0.35 -6.82 20.39
CA ASP A 49 -0.73 -7.03 21.35
C ASP A 49 -0.96 -8.53 21.62
N PRO A 50 -1.05 -8.96 22.89
CA PRO A 50 -1.32 -10.36 23.24
C PRO A 50 -2.77 -10.78 22.97
N SER A 51 -3.67 -9.83 22.74
CA SER A 51 -5.09 -10.09 22.47
C SER A 51 -5.75 -8.95 21.71
N VAL A 52 -6.90 -9.23 21.11
CA VAL A 52 -7.75 -8.22 20.46
C VAL A 52 -8.17 -7.13 21.46
N ILE A 53 -8.42 -7.50 22.72
CA ILE A 53 -8.84 -6.55 23.77
C ILE A 53 -7.71 -5.56 24.08
N ALA A 54 -6.46 -6.04 24.21
CA ALA A 54 -5.30 -5.18 24.43
C ALA A 54 -5.11 -4.19 23.27
N ARG A 55 -5.27 -4.67 22.02
CA ARG A 55 -5.20 -3.81 20.83
C ARG A 55 -6.25 -2.70 20.83
N LEU A 56 -7.48 -3.00 21.22
CA LEU A 56 -8.57 -2.00 21.28
C LEU A 56 -8.33 -1.00 22.41
N LYS A 57 -7.85 -1.45 23.58
CA LYS A 57 -7.48 -0.57 24.70
C LYS A 57 -6.37 0.41 24.31
N ARG A 58 -5.34 -0.07 23.61
CA ARG A 58 -4.26 0.77 23.09
C ARG A 58 -4.73 1.79 22.04
N LEU A 59 -5.73 1.43 21.23
CA LEU A 59 -6.38 2.36 20.30
C LEU A 59 -7.17 3.43 21.07
N GLU A 60 -7.86 3.06 22.13
CA GLU A 60 -8.61 3.98 22.99
C GLU A 60 -7.68 4.97 23.70
N GLU A 61 -6.58 4.49 24.29
CA GLU A 61 -5.55 5.32 24.94
C GLU A 61 -4.91 6.29 23.94
N HIS A 62 -4.46 5.81 22.78
CA HIS A 62 -3.94 6.67 21.72
C HIS A 62 -4.95 7.73 21.27
N TYR A 63 -6.24 7.36 21.19
CA TYR A 63 -7.28 8.30 20.78
C TYR A 63 -7.54 9.39 21.83
N ALA A 64 -7.44 9.06 23.11
CA ALA A 64 -7.57 10.03 24.19
C ALA A 64 -6.45 11.09 24.14
N ASP A 65 -5.22 10.65 23.85
CA ASP A 65 -4.04 11.52 23.89
C ASP A 65 -3.80 12.29 22.58
N HIS A 66 -4.08 11.67 21.43
CA HIS A 66 -3.68 12.19 20.11
C HIS A 66 -4.83 12.28 19.10
N GLY A 67 -6.03 11.78 19.43
CA GLY A 67 -7.16 11.72 18.50
C GLY A 67 -7.06 10.56 17.50
N MET A 68 -7.65 10.75 16.31
CA MET A 68 -7.80 9.67 15.34
C MET A 68 -6.46 9.06 14.92
N ARG A 69 -6.32 7.74 15.05
CA ARG A 69 -5.15 7.01 14.59
C ARG A 69 -5.04 7.07 13.06
N ARG A 70 -3.85 7.36 12.55
CA ARG A 70 -3.53 7.38 11.12
C ARG A 70 -2.70 6.14 10.80
N THR A 71 -3.17 5.28 9.91
CA THR A 71 -2.50 4.02 9.53
C THR A 71 -2.23 4.00 8.04
N CYS A 72 -1.02 3.61 7.64
CA CYS A 72 -0.63 3.49 6.25
C CYS A 72 -0.13 2.06 5.98
N GLU A 73 -0.65 1.43 4.94
CA GLU A 73 -0.27 0.08 4.49
C GLU A 73 0.15 0.10 3.01
N GLY A 74 1.22 -0.63 2.68
CA GLY A 74 1.82 -0.66 1.35
C GLY A 74 1.37 -1.87 0.56
N ILE A 75 0.92 -1.65 -0.67
CA ILE A 75 0.64 -2.67 -1.67
C ILE A 75 1.83 -2.70 -2.62
N LEU A 76 2.73 -3.68 -2.40
CA LEU A 76 3.87 -3.93 -3.27
C LEU A 76 3.49 -5.03 -4.25
N VAL A 77 3.64 -4.75 -5.54
CA VAL A 77 3.23 -5.67 -6.60
C VAL A 77 4.41 -6.03 -7.49
N CYS A 78 4.64 -7.33 -7.64
CA CYS A 78 5.55 -7.89 -8.63
C CYS A 78 4.77 -8.77 -9.61
N HIS A 79 5.44 -9.40 -10.55
CA HIS A 79 4.80 -10.41 -11.38
C HIS A 79 5.62 -11.70 -11.49
N GLU A 80 4.93 -12.80 -11.73
CA GLU A 80 5.54 -14.07 -12.13
C GLU A 80 4.71 -14.61 -13.29
N HIS A 81 5.37 -15.01 -14.39
CA HIS A 81 4.67 -15.46 -15.61
C HIS A 81 3.59 -14.49 -16.13
N ASN A 82 3.82 -13.17 -16.03
CA ASN A 82 2.87 -12.08 -16.35
C ASN A 82 1.59 -12.04 -15.49
N HIS A 83 1.57 -12.72 -14.36
CA HIS A 83 0.51 -12.62 -13.36
C HIS A 83 0.94 -11.71 -12.21
N PRO A 84 0.17 -10.66 -11.86
CA PRO A 84 0.50 -9.78 -10.75
C PRO A 84 0.33 -10.50 -9.42
N HIS A 85 1.28 -10.28 -8.50
CA HIS A 85 1.29 -10.83 -7.15
C HIS A 85 1.48 -9.71 -6.14
N ILE A 86 0.71 -9.73 -5.05
CA ILE A 86 0.87 -8.79 -3.93
C ILE A 86 1.78 -9.43 -2.88
N LEU A 87 2.83 -8.72 -2.47
CA LEU A 87 3.70 -9.15 -1.39
C LEU A 87 3.01 -8.88 -0.04
N MET A 88 2.90 -9.91 0.80
CA MET A 88 2.28 -9.84 2.12
C MET A 88 3.19 -10.45 3.19
N LEU A 89 3.07 -9.94 4.40
CA LEU A 89 3.70 -10.53 5.58
C LEU A 89 2.81 -11.64 6.11
N GLN A 90 3.31 -12.87 6.07
CA GLN A 90 2.64 -14.02 6.66
C GLN A 90 3.01 -14.14 8.14
N ILE A 91 1.99 -14.19 9.00
CA ILE A 91 2.12 -14.41 10.44
C ILE A 91 1.47 -15.76 10.77
N ALA A 92 2.25 -16.66 11.38
CA ALA A 92 1.88 -18.05 11.54
C ALA A 92 1.43 -18.67 10.19
N ASN A 93 0.39 -19.50 10.18
CA ASN A 93 -0.02 -20.25 8.98
C ASN A 93 -1.26 -19.71 8.26
N ALA A 94 -1.96 -18.72 8.83
CA ALA A 94 -3.29 -18.31 8.32
C ALA A 94 -3.55 -16.81 8.40
N PHE A 95 -2.56 -16.01 8.80
CA PHE A 95 -2.75 -14.59 8.99
C PHE A 95 -1.82 -13.81 8.06
N PHE A 96 -2.37 -12.85 7.35
CA PHE A 96 -1.64 -12.06 6.34
C PHE A 96 -1.86 -10.58 6.62
N LYS A 97 -0.77 -9.80 6.64
CA LYS A 97 -0.78 -8.35 6.76
C LYS A 97 -0.08 -7.73 5.57
N LEU A 98 -0.52 -6.53 5.17
CA LEU A 98 0.30 -5.66 4.35
C LEU A 98 1.40 -5.02 5.22
N PRO A 99 2.58 -4.73 4.67
CA PRO A 99 3.61 -3.98 5.38
C PRO A 99 3.14 -2.54 5.62
N GLY A 100 3.38 -2.04 6.82
CA GLY A 100 2.92 -0.73 7.26
C GLY A 100 2.60 -0.73 8.74
N ASP A 101 2.18 0.42 9.24
CA ASP A 101 1.74 0.59 10.62
C ASP A 101 1.03 1.94 10.83
N TYR A 102 0.60 2.21 12.05
CA TYR A 102 0.15 3.55 12.44
C TYR A 102 1.32 4.53 12.55
N LEU A 103 1.09 5.72 12.02
CA LEU A 103 2.04 6.83 12.03
C LEU A 103 2.11 7.45 13.43
N ARG A 104 3.25 8.03 13.79
CA ARG A 104 3.31 8.83 15.01
C ARG A 104 2.47 10.11 14.83
N PRO A 105 1.92 10.69 15.92
CA PRO A 105 1.11 11.90 15.84
C PRO A 105 1.81 13.07 15.14
N GLU A 106 3.13 13.18 15.32
CA GLU A 106 3.98 14.24 14.80
C GLU A 106 4.45 14.01 13.35
N ASP A 107 4.36 12.79 12.84
CA ASP A 107 4.91 12.45 11.52
C ASP A 107 4.05 13.00 10.37
N SER A 108 4.72 13.38 9.29
CA SER A 108 4.07 13.57 8.00
C SER A 108 3.57 12.21 7.47
N GLU A 109 2.57 12.23 6.59
CA GLU A 109 1.97 10.99 6.10
C GLU A 109 2.94 10.15 5.28
N GLU A 110 3.67 10.79 4.36
CA GLU A 110 4.62 10.10 3.48
C GLU A 110 5.89 9.71 4.23
N ASP A 111 6.55 10.64 4.93
CA ASP A 111 7.83 10.36 5.60
C ASP A 111 7.66 9.34 6.73
N GLY A 112 6.59 9.49 7.53
CA GLY A 112 6.26 8.51 8.56
C GLY A 112 5.99 7.14 7.97
N PHE A 113 5.32 7.07 6.81
CA PHE A 113 5.04 5.80 6.16
C PHE A 113 6.30 5.15 5.57
N LYS A 114 7.21 5.91 4.96
CA LYS A 114 8.52 5.40 4.52
C LYS A 114 9.30 4.81 5.68
N LEU A 115 9.30 5.47 6.84
CA LEU A 115 9.92 4.95 8.07
C LEU A 115 9.28 3.63 8.52
N ARG A 116 7.94 3.53 8.49
CA ARG A 116 7.24 2.26 8.80
C ARG A 116 7.59 1.15 7.82
N LEU A 117 7.74 1.44 6.53
CA LEU A 117 8.16 0.45 5.54
C LEU A 117 9.59 -0.03 5.81
N ASP A 118 10.51 0.86 6.17
CA ASP A 118 11.88 0.49 6.56
C ASP A 118 11.91 -0.41 7.79
N GLU A 119 11.20 -0.03 8.86
CA GLU A 119 11.10 -0.84 10.08
C GLU A 119 10.64 -2.28 9.77
N ARG A 120 9.68 -2.43 8.85
CA ARG A 120 9.14 -3.75 8.46
C ARG A 120 10.05 -4.48 7.47
N LEU A 121 10.56 -3.84 6.42
CA LEU A 121 11.14 -4.53 5.25
C LEU A 121 12.65 -4.30 5.03
N ALA A 122 13.28 -3.27 5.58
CA ALA A 122 14.68 -2.94 5.27
C ALA A 122 15.65 -4.07 5.69
N PRO A 123 16.65 -4.49 4.88
CA PRO A 123 17.57 -5.59 5.21
C PRO A 123 18.25 -5.50 6.60
N VAL A 124 18.58 -6.66 7.19
CA VAL A 124 19.40 -6.71 8.42
C VAL A 124 20.78 -6.09 8.19
N GLY A 125 21.25 -5.29 9.15
CA GLY A 125 22.51 -4.57 9.04
C GLY A 125 22.44 -3.23 8.32
N ARG A 126 21.26 -2.80 7.84
CA ARG A 126 20.98 -1.42 7.36
C ARG A 126 20.44 -0.45 8.42
N LEU A 127 20.34 -0.91 9.67
CA LEU A 127 19.81 -0.16 10.81
C LEU A 127 20.97 0.30 11.72
N GLY A 128 22.10 0.72 11.14
CA GLY A 128 23.22 1.35 11.84
C GLY A 128 23.25 2.88 11.67
N GLU A 129 23.93 3.58 12.59
CA GLU A 129 24.20 5.03 12.46
C GLU A 129 25.03 5.29 11.19
N GLY A 130 24.39 5.82 10.14
CA GLY A 130 25.07 6.29 8.92
C GLY A 130 24.63 5.62 7.60
N GLU A 131 23.57 4.82 7.58
CA GLU A 131 23.10 4.14 6.36
C GLU A 131 21.87 4.82 5.74
N GLU A 132 21.82 4.86 4.41
CA GLU A 132 20.76 5.51 3.64
C GLU A 132 19.42 4.79 3.83
N ALA A 133 18.39 5.55 4.22
CA ALA A 133 17.02 5.08 4.31
C ALA A 133 16.55 4.45 3.00
N GLY A 134 15.59 3.53 3.05
CA GLY A 134 15.01 2.95 1.85
C GLY A 134 14.41 4.06 0.98
N ASP A 135 14.80 4.10 -0.30
CA ASP A 135 14.22 5.03 -1.27
C ASP A 135 12.85 4.51 -1.72
N TRP A 136 11.87 4.62 -0.82
CA TRP A 136 10.50 4.22 -1.07
C TRP A 136 9.78 5.27 -1.92
N GLU A 137 9.32 4.84 -3.10
CA GLU A 137 8.44 5.63 -3.95
C GLU A 137 6.98 5.29 -3.60
N ILE A 138 6.36 6.15 -2.79
CA ILE A 138 4.94 6.05 -2.43
C ILE A 138 4.11 6.56 -3.61
N GLY A 139 3.32 5.67 -4.20
CA GLY A 139 2.42 5.96 -5.32
C GLY A 139 1.02 6.35 -4.85
N GLU A 140 0.01 5.96 -5.61
CA GLU A 140 -1.37 6.39 -5.41
C GLU A 140 -2.02 5.76 -4.16
N CYS A 141 -2.91 6.54 -3.52
CA CYS A 141 -3.82 6.01 -2.51
C CYS A 141 -4.92 5.18 -3.18
N LEU A 142 -4.84 3.85 -3.07
CA LEU A 142 -5.77 2.92 -3.71
C LEU A 142 -7.07 2.73 -2.92
N ALA A 143 -6.99 2.82 -1.59
CA ALA A 143 -8.17 2.65 -0.73
C ALA A 143 -8.01 3.39 0.59
N GLN A 144 -9.16 3.78 1.16
CA GLN A 144 -9.25 4.32 2.52
C GLN A 144 -10.33 3.59 3.30
N TRP A 145 -9.97 3.16 4.51
CA TRP A 145 -10.84 2.44 5.42
C TRP A 145 -10.96 3.21 6.73
N TRP A 146 -12.17 3.30 7.23
CA TRP A 146 -12.50 4.08 8.41
C TRP A 146 -13.04 3.18 9.50
N ARG A 147 -12.48 3.33 10.71
CA ARG A 147 -12.98 2.67 11.91
C ARG A 147 -13.82 3.66 12.71
N PRO A 148 -15.15 3.48 12.82
CA PRO A 148 -16.01 4.43 13.52
C PRO A 148 -15.90 4.33 15.05
N ASN A 149 -15.71 3.12 15.58
CA ASN A 149 -15.75 2.80 17.02
C ASN A 149 -14.51 1.99 17.46
N PHE A 150 -14.32 1.78 18.76
CA PHE A 150 -13.25 0.90 19.30
C PHE A 150 -13.62 -0.58 19.14
N GLU A 151 -13.85 -0.99 17.90
CA GLU A 151 -14.26 -2.32 17.49
C GLU A 151 -13.45 -2.76 16.27
N THR A 152 -13.56 -4.01 15.84
CA THR A 152 -12.75 -4.56 14.75
C THR A 152 -13.20 -4.18 13.35
N PHE A 153 -14.46 -3.75 13.16
CA PHE A 153 -15.01 -3.41 11.85
C PHE A 153 -14.47 -2.10 11.28
N MET A 154 -14.24 -2.09 9.96
CA MET A 154 -13.88 -0.91 9.19
C MET A 154 -14.76 -0.84 7.94
N TYR A 155 -14.95 0.37 7.42
CA TYR A 155 -15.78 0.63 6.25
C TYR A 155 -14.98 1.41 5.20
N PRO A 156 -15.21 1.18 3.89
CA PRO A 156 -14.53 1.93 2.82
C PRO A 156 -15.12 3.34 2.61
N PHE A 157 -15.76 3.90 3.64
CA PHE A 157 -16.37 5.21 3.71
C PHE A 157 -16.57 5.58 5.18
N ILE A 158 -16.82 6.87 5.47
CA ILE A 158 -17.22 7.30 6.83
C ILE A 158 -18.73 7.05 6.97
N PRO A 159 -19.19 6.17 7.89
CA PRO A 159 -20.62 5.90 8.06
C PRO A 159 -21.42 7.14 8.44
N ALA A 160 -22.72 7.15 8.13
CA ALA A 160 -23.61 8.26 8.46
C ALA A 160 -23.58 8.59 9.96
N HIS A 161 -23.60 9.90 10.28
CA HIS A 161 -23.56 10.44 11.65
C HIS A 161 -22.25 10.22 12.42
N VAL A 162 -21.24 9.58 11.83
CA VAL A 162 -19.91 9.45 12.44
C VAL A 162 -19.08 10.68 12.11
N THR A 163 -18.93 11.58 13.08
CA THR A 163 -18.11 12.81 12.94
C THR A 163 -16.69 12.65 13.49
N ARG A 164 -16.45 11.62 14.32
CA ARG A 164 -15.19 11.39 15.04
C ARG A 164 -14.75 9.91 14.95
N PRO A 165 -14.29 9.45 13.77
CA PRO A 165 -13.75 8.10 13.60
C PRO A 165 -12.49 7.89 14.47
N LYS A 166 -12.23 6.65 14.84
CA LYS A 166 -11.11 6.26 15.72
C LYS A 166 -9.84 5.96 14.96
N GLU A 167 -9.96 5.52 13.71
CA GLU A 167 -8.83 5.22 12.84
C GLU A 167 -9.19 5.51 11.38
N CYS A 168 -8.25 6.10 10.64
CA CYS A 168 -8.23 6.14 9.18
C CYS A 168 -7.03 5.32 8.70
N LYS A 169 -7.30 4.27 7.93
CA LYS A 169 -6.30 3.42 7.30
C LYS A 169 -6.27 3.67 5.80
N LYS A 170 -5.11 4.06 5.27
CA LYS A 170 -4.89 4.27 3.85
C LYS A 170 -4.00 3.17 3.28
N LEU A 171 -4.35 2.69 2.09
CA LEU A 171 -3.58 1.70 1.35
C LEU A 171 -2.95 2.39 0.15
N TYR A 172 -1.63 2.33 0.07
CA TYR A 172 -0.82 2.98 -0.94
C TYR A 172 -0.22 1.96 -1.89
N PHE A 173 -0.24 2.24 -3.19
CA PHE A 173 0.60 1.53 -4.13
C PHE A 173 2.07 1.91 -3.88
N ILE A 174 2.98 0.94 -3.82
CA ILE A 174 4.42 1.21 -3.69
C ILE A 174 5.09 0.82 -4.98
N HIS A 175 5.78 1.77 -5.61
CA HIS A 175 6.56 1.50 -6.80
C HIS A 175 7.85 0.78 -6.40
N LEU A 176 7.92 -0.50 -6.75
CA LEU A 176 9.13 -1.27 -6.53
C LEU A 176 10.19 -0.90 -7.59
N PRO A 177 11.48 -0.82 -7.21
CA PRO A 177 12.55 -0.56 -8.15
C PRO A 177 12.71 -1.72 -9.13
N LYS A 178 13.30 -1.44 -10.29
CA LYS A 178 13.58 -2.48 -11.29
C LYS A 178 14.56 -3.54 -10.77
N THR A 179 15.54 -3.13 -9.97
CA THR A 179 16.63 -3.93 -9.37
C THR A 179 17.17 -3.24 -8.15
#